data_AF-A0A183FK47-F1
#
_entry.id   AF-A0A183FK47-F1
#
_cell.length_a   1.000
_cell.length_b   1.000
_cell.length_c   1.000
_cell.angle_alpha   90.00
_cell.angle_beta   90.00
_cell.angle_gamma   90.00
#
_symmetry.space_group_name_H-M   'P 1'
#
loop_
_entity.id
_entity.type
_entity.pdbx_description
1 polymer ?
#
loop_
_entity_poly.entity_id
_entity_poly.type
_entity_poly.pdbx_seq_one_letter_code
_entity_poly.pdbx_strand_id
1 'polypeptide(L)'
;MLLSVTEFQAILGLAEIPQEARASPLPMGECTVDASDRTLNIIAITDMDKESRTSPEGYTWRALTRKGQLFVKDELTKLEVTWDLSSDQNLTTHLNMKGRAMEMSDLVKFNGHLLSPDDKTGMIFEIEDKKVVLTLPTIAKPIELLQRPPTQAIPWLLLNSGPGNTVSGMKAEWMTLKDDQLYVGGHGMAYRNKKEEIFSTDAMWIKIISHDGVVKSVDWTDVYDKIAQAAGATSPGYLTHEAVQWSEIHKR
;
A
#
# COMPACT_ATOMS: atom_id res chain seq x y z
N MET A 1 6.78 6.62 -7.03
CA MET A 1 7.14 6.71 -5.60
C MET A 1 5.85 7.02 -4.86
N LEU A 2 5.34 6.04 -4.11
CA LEU A 2 4.07 6.13 -3.38
C LEU A 2 4.36 6.32 -1.88
N LEU A 3 3.49 6.99 -1.12
CA LEU A 3 3.78 7.46 0.25
C LEU A 3 2.67 7.05 1.23
N SER A 4 3.03 6.43 2.36
CA SER A 4 2.13 6.21 3.51
C SER A 4 2.65 6.95 4.75
N VAL A 5 1.74 7.53 5.54
CA VAL A 5 2.03 8.29 6.76
C VAL A 5 1.64 7.49 8.00
N THR A 6 2.48 7.48 9.04
CA THR A 6 2.16 6.90 10.35
C THR A 6 2.37 7.90 11.48
N GLU A 7 1.39 8.01 12.38
CA GLU A 7 1.50 8.72 13.66
C GLU A 7 1.71 7.69 14.78
N PHE A 8 2.64 7.92 15.72
CA PHE A 8 2.89 7.05 16.87
C PHE A 8 2.86 7.91 18.13
N GLN A 9 1.89 7.67 19.03
CA GLN A 9 1.97 8.20 20.39
C GLN A 9 2.75 7.21 21.25
N ALA A 10 3.89 7.64 21.80
CA ALA A 10 4.65 6.84 22.75
C ALA A 10 3.95 6.90 24.13
N ILE A 11 3.30 5.81 24.54
CA ILE A 11 2.93 5.60 25.95
C ILE A 11 3.80 4.46 26.48
N LEU A 12 4.74 4.82 27.35
CA LEU A 12 5.49 3.89 28.19
C LEU A 12 4.54 3.28 29.22
N GLY A 13 4.26 1.97 29.09
CA GLY A 13 3.52 1.21 30.09
C GLY A 13 3.46 -0.27 29.71
N LEU A 14 4.19 -1.11 30.44
CA LEU A 14 4.07 -2.56 30.37
C LEU A 14 2.72 -2.98 31.00
N ALA A 15 1.78 -3.47 30.20
CA ALA A 15 0.62 -4.21 30.67
C ALA A 15 0.17 -5.23 29.60
N GLU A 16 -0.35 -6.35 30.08
CA GLU A 16 -0.69 -7.59 29.37
C GLU A 16 -1.62 -7.38 28.15
N ILE A 17 -1.45 -8.23 27.12
CA ILE A 17 -2.20 -8.20 25.86
C ILE A 17 -3.62 -8.76 26.09
N PRO A 18 -4.70 -7.97 25.93
CA PRO A 18 -6.05 -8.51 25.95
C PRO A 18 -6.41 -9.13 24.59
N GLN A 19 -7.00 -10.31 24.66
CA GLN A 19 -7.65 -11.01 23.56
C GLN A 19 -8.97 -10.29 23.23
N GLU A 20 -8.95 -9.44 22.19
CA GLU A 20 -10.07 -8.75 21.48
C GLU A 20 -9.60 -7.35 21.03
N ALA A 21 -8.68 -7.31 20.07
CA ALA A 21 -8.38 -6.07 19.36
C ALA A 21 -9.48 -5.84 18.31
N ARG A 22 -10.62 -5.28 18.72
CA ARG A 22 -11.48 -4.56 17.77
C ARG A 22 -10.66 -3.39 17.22
N ALA A 23 -10.78 -3.11 15.93
CA ALA A 23 -10.33 -1.85 15.36
C ALA A 23 -10.99 -0.73 16.17
N SER A 24 -10.24 -0.20 17.14
CA SER A 24 -10.61 1.03 17.80
C SER A 24 -10.22 2.12 16.81
N PRO A 25 -11.14 3.00 16.39
CA PRO A 25 -10.76 4.25 15.77
C PRO A 25 -9.66 4.87 16.63
N LEU A 26 -8.63 5.45 15.99
CA LEU A 26 -7.64 6.26 16.71
C LEU A 26 -8.38 7.13 17.73
N PRO A 27 -7.92 7.19 19.01
CA PRO A 27 -8.63 7.91 20.04
C PRO A 27 -8.97 9.30 19.51
N MET A 28 -10.27 9.62 19.53
CA MET A 28 -10.80 10.92 19.15
C MET A 28 -10.16 11.96 20.05
N GLY A 29 -9.11 12.60 19.55
CA GLY A 29 -8.68 13.87 20.09
C GLY A 29 -9.82 14.84 19.88
N GLU A 30 -10.40 15.32 20.98
CA GLU A 30 -11.07 16.62 20.96
C GLU A 30 -10.16 17.59 20.20
N CYS A 31 -10.76 18.47 19.39
CA CYS A 31 -10.02 19.53 18.70
C CYS A 31 -9.53 20.54 19.76
N THR A 32 -8.48 20.17 20.48
CA THR A 32 -7.62 21.12 21.15
C THR A 32 -6.80 21.77 20.05
N VAL A 33 -6.89 23.09 20.00
CA VAL A 33 -6.15 23.95 19.07
C VAL A 33 -4.67 23.97 19.49
N ASP A 34 -4.04 22.81 19.62
CA ASP A 34 -2.59 22.73 19.71
C ASP A 34 -2.06 22.67 18.28
N ALA A 35 -2.11 23.84 17.63
CA ALA A 35 -1.30 24.14 16.46
C ALA A 35 0.17 24.10 16.90
N SER A 36 0.71 22.89 17.00
CA SER A 36 2.11 22.65 17.29
C SER A 36 2.75 21.92 16.13
N ASP A 37 4.01 22.26 15.88
CA ASP A 37 4.89 21.49 15.00
C ASP A 37 4.84 20.00 15.31
N ARG A 38 4.66 19.17 14.27
CA ARG A 38 4.62 17.71 14.39
C ARG A 38 5.47 17.03 13.33
N THR A 39 6.03 15.88 13.68
CA THR A 39 6.82 15.05 12.76
C THR A 39 6.16 13.70 12.62
N LEU A 40 5.85 13.32 11.39
CA LEU A 40 5.22 12.06 11.04
C LEU A 40 6.24 11.15 10.36
N ASN A 41 6.25 9.87 10.72
CA ASN A 41 7.08 8.89 10.02
C ASN A 41 6.40 8.51 8.70
N ILE A 42 7.16 8.54 7.61
CA ILE A 42 6.68 8.17 6.29
C ILE A 42 7.51 7.02 5.72
N ILE A 43 6.89 6.23 4.87
CA ILE A 43 7.56 5.20 4.08
C ILE A 43 7.12 5.31 2.63
N ALA A 44 8.08 5.14 1.73
CA ALA A 44 7.86 5.05 0.31
C ALA A 44 8.25 3.67 -0.22
N ILE A 45 7.56 3.22 -1.27
CA ILE A 45 7.87 2.01 -2.02
C ILE A 45 7.98 2.31 -3.51
N THR A 46 8.81 1.54 -4.21
CA THR A 46 8.99 1.66 -5.67
C THR A 46 8.14 0.66 -6.44
N ASP A 47 7.56 1.13 -7.53
CA ASP A 47 7.38 0.34 -8.74
C ASP A 47 8.61 0.58 -9.64
N MET A 48 9.26 -0.49 -10.09
CA MET A 48 10.42 -0.45 -11.00
C MET A 48 10.09 -1.07 -12.36
N ASP A 49 8.81 -1.29 -12.66
CA ASP A 49 8.35 -1.96 -13.87
C ASP A 49 9.09 -3.30 -14.07
N LYS A 50 9.62 -3.53 -15.28
CA LYS A 50 10.39 -4.72 -15.66
C LYS A 50 11.76 -4.78 -14.99
N GLU A 51 12.28 -3.66 -14.48
CA GLU A 51 13.56 -3.58 -13.77
C GLU A 51 13.45 -4.09 -12.32
N SER A 52 12.24 -4.46 -11.88
CA SER A 52 12.03 -5.24 -10.66
C SER A 52 12.73 -6.60 -10.70
N ARG A 53 12.94 -7.20 -11.89
CA ARG A 53 13.59 -8.51 -12.03
C ARG A 53 15.09 -8.41 -11.74
N THR A 54 15.58 -9.22 -10.80
CA THR A 54 16.99 -9.10 -10.33
C THR A 54 18.02 -9.69 -11.29
N SER A 55 17.62 -10.65 -12.14
CA SER A 55 18.47 -11.18 -13.21
C SER A 55 17.64 -11.85 -14.33
N PRO A 56 18.14 -11.92 -15.58
CA PRO A 56 17.42 -12.52 -16.71
C PRO A 56 17.13 -14.02 -16.56
N GLU A 57 17.98 -14.76 -15.86
CA GLU A 57 17.85 -16.20 -15.61
C GLU A 57 17.21 -16.50 -14.24
N GLY A 58 17.10 -15.48 -13.38
CA GLY A 58 16.56 -15.61 -12.04
C GLY A 58 15.04 -15.55 -11.98
N TYR A 59 14.52 -16.11 -10.90
CA TYR A 59 13.11 -16.05 -10.49
C TYR A 59 12.95 -15.19 -9.24
N THR A 60 13.63 -14.05 -9.21
CA THR A 60 13.55 -13.11 -8.09
C THR A 60 13.21 -11.72 -8.63
N TRP A 61 12.19 -11.13 -8.04
CA TRP A 61 11.79 -9.75 -8.28
C TRP A 61 11.93 -8.97 -6.99
N ARG A 62 12.13 -7.65 -7.12
CA ARG A 62 12.32 -6.77 -5.98
C ARG A 62 11.64 -5.43 -6.13
N ALA A 63 11.27 -4.85 -4.99
CA ALA A 63 10.97 -3.45 -4.80
C ALA A 63 11.93 -2.87 -3.74
N LEU A 64 12.05 -1.55 -3.69
CA LEU A 64 12.79 -0.82 -2.67
C LEU A 64 11.83 -0.05 -1.78
N THR A 65 12.03 -0.16 -0.47
CA THR A 65 11.40 0.75 0.50
C THR A 65 12.38 1.76 1.03
N ARG A 66 11.92 2.99 1.25
CA ARG A 66 12.68 4.05 1.91
C ARG A 66 11.84 4.72 2.98
N LYS A 67 12.41 4.94 4.15
CA LYS A 67 11.79 5.66 5.26
C LYS A 67 12.22 7.12 5.28
N GLY A 68 11.35 7.95 5.82
CA GLY A 68 11.61 9.36 6.01
C GLY A 68 10.73 9.94 7.10
N GLN A 69 10.81 11.25 7.24
CA GLN A 69 10.01 12.04 8.16
C GLN A 69 9.38 13.20 7.41
N LEU A 70 8.09 13.39 7.61
CA LEU A 70 7.35 14.57 7.20
C LEU A 70 7.21 15.48 8.41
N PHE A 71 7.94 16.59 8.41
CA PHE A 71 7.74 17.68 9.34
C PHE A 71 6.61 18.57 8.85
N VAL A 72 5.66 18.83 9.74
CA VAL A 72 4.50 19.69 9.52
C VAL A 72 4.59 20.82 10.53
N LYS A 73 4.86 22.02 10.03
CA LYS A 73 4.82 23.24 10.84
C LYS A 73 3.36 23.68 11.04
N ASP A 74 3.06 24.30 12.19
CA ASP A 74 1.84 25.06 12.52
C ASP A 74 0.77 25.13 11.41
N GLU A 75 -0.47 24.68 11.65
CA GLU A 75 -1.63 24.79 10.72
C GLU A 75 -1.32 24.51 9.21
N LEU A 76 -0.32 23.66 8.90
CA LEU A 76 0.12 23.33 7.53
C LEU A 76 0.80 24.48 6.77
N THR A 77 1.32 25.49 7.47
CA THR A 77 2.02 26.63 6.84
C THR A 77 3.35 26.24 6.16
N LYS A 78 3.96 25.13 6.59
CA LYS A 78 5.18 24.57 5.99
C LYS A 78 5.19 23.05 6.11
N LEU A 79 5.59 22.38 5.04
CA LEU A 79 5.82 20.93 4.98
C LEU A 79 7.27 20.67 4.55
N GLU A 80 8.00 19.86 5.29
CA GLU A 80 9.36 19.44 4.92
C GLU A 80 9.49 17.92 5.01
N VAL A 81 10.10 17.32 4.00
CA VAL A 81 10.36 15.89 3.97
C VAL A 81 11.86 15.64 4.06
N THR A 82 12.26 14.83 5.05
CA THR A 82 13.63 14.36 5.21
C THR A 82 13.67 12.85 5.00
N TRP A 83 14.52 12.40 4.06
CA TRP A 83 14.67 11.00 3.70
C TRP A 83 15.88 10.37 4.40
N ASP A 84 15.69 9.18 4.96
CA ASP A 84 16.80 8.38 5.48
C ASP A 84 17.32 7.45 4.37
N LEU A 85 18.37 7.88 3.67
CA LEU A 85 19.00 7.09 2.60
C LEU A 85 19.58 5.76 3.09
N SER A 86 19.90 5.64 4.39
CA SER A 86 20.40 4.40 4.98
C SER A 86 19.30 3.39 5.28
N SER A 87 18.03 3.82 5.20
CA SER A 87 16.86 2.96 5.43
C SER A 87 16.41 2.16 4.21
N ASP A 88 17.11 2.29 3.08
CA ASP A 88 16.78 1.54 1.86
C ASP A 88 16.85 0.04 2.14
N GLN A 89 15.76 -0.66 1.86
CA GLN A 89 15.65 -2.12 2.00
C GLN A 89 15.04 -2.72 0.75
N ASN A 90 15.60 -3.85 0.31
CA ASN A 90 14.99 -4.66 -0.74
C ASN A 90 13.86 -5.49 -0.15
N LEU A 91 12.68 -5.37 -0.75
CA LEU A 91 11.62 -6.36 -0.64
C LEU A 91 11.75 -7.31 -1.82
N THR A 92 11.77 -8.61 -1.58
CA THR A 92 11.92 -9.61 -2.65
C THR A 92 10.84 -10.67 -2.60
N THR A 93 10.51 -11.21 -3.77
CA THR A 93 9.64 -12.39 -3.92
C THR A 93 10.13 -13.27 -5.06
N HIS A 94 9.73 -14.54 -5.01
CA HIS A 94 9.88 -15.48 -6.11
C HIS A 94 8.55 -15.77 -6.83
N LEU A 95 7.44 -15.30 -6.26
CA LEU A 95 6.12 -15.39 -6.86
C LEU A 95 6.03 -14.39 -8.01
N ASN A 96 5.59 -14.84 -9.18
CA ASN A 96 5.43 -13.97 -10.34
C ASN A 96 4.28 -14.43 -11.24
N MET A 97 3.80 -13.49 -12.04
CA MET A 97 2.78 -13.71 -13.05
C MET A 97 3.39 -13.32 -14.40
N LYS A 98 3.55 -14.30 -15.30
CA LYS A 98 4.11 -14.09 -16.65
C LYS A 98 5.49 -13.38 -16.62
N GLY A 99 6.32 -13.69 -15.63
CA GLY A 99 7.67 -13.13 -15.51
C GLY A 99 7.75 -11.71 -14.95
N ARG A 100 6.67 -11.20 -14.33
CA ARG A 100 6.65 -9.90 -13.64
C ARG A 100 6.12 -10.02 -12.22
N ALA A 101 6.65 -9.22 -11.30
CA ALA A 101 6.24 -9.10 -9.90
C ALA A 101 6.93 -7.91 -9.23
N MET A 102 6.52 -7.59 -8.00
CA MET A 102 7.05 -6.48 -7.18
C MET A 102 6.92 -5.10 -7.86
N GLU A 103 5.87 -4.94 -8.66
CA GLU A 103 5.46 -3.65 -9.23
C GLU A 103 4.42 -3.04 -8.30
N MET A 104 4.94 -2.43 -7.22
CA MET A 104 4.17 -2.09 -6.03
C MET A 104 3.43 -0.76 -6.23
N SER A 105 2.10 -0.79 -6.24
CA SER A 105 1.30 0.35 -6.70
C SER A 105 0.62 1.20 -5.63
N ASP A 106 0.63 0.81 -4.35
CA ASP A 106 0.21 1.71 -3.26
C ASP A 106 0.71 1.23 -1.88
N LEU A 107 0.48 2.00 -0.82
CA LEU A 107 0.76 1.63 0.57
C LEU A 107 -0.40 2.02 1.50
N VAL A 108 -0.84 1.09 2.35
CA VAL A 108 -1.87 1.37 3.37
C VAL A 108 -1.58 0.60 4.65
N LYS A 109 -1.95 1.16 5.80
CA LYS A 109 -1.99 0.40 7.05
C LYS A 109 -3.38 -0.13 7.29
N PHE A 110 -3.54 -1.45 7.33
CA PHE A 110 -4.81 -2.11 7.57
C PHE A 110 -4.62 -3.21 8.60
N ASN A 111 -5.47 -3.25 9.62
CA ASN A 111 -5.40 -4.24 10.70
C ASN A 111 -4.01 -4.34 11.37
N GLY A 112 -3.32 -3.20 11.56
CA GLY A 112 -1.97 -3.18 12.14
C GLY A 112 -0.84 -3.60 11.20
N HIS A 113 -1.16 -4.03 9.98
CA HIS A 113 -0.20 -4.46 8.96
C HIS A 113 0.03 -3.36 7.93
N LEU A 114 1.27 -3.15 7.48
CA LEU A 114 1.57 -2.29 6.34
C LEU A 114 1.46 -3.13 5.06
N LEU A 115 0.52 -2.77 4.19
CA LEU A 115 0.20 -3.55 3.00
C LEU A 115 0.57 -2.79 1.74
N SER A 116 0.87 -3.54 0.69
CA SER A 116 1.13 -3.01 -0.66
C SER A 116 0.75 -4.03 -1.74
N PRO A 117 0.03 -3.65 -2.80
CA PRO A 117 -0.37 -4.55 -3.87
C PRO A 117 0.69 -4.57 -4.98
N ASP A 118 0.93 -5.75 -5.55
CA ASP A 118 1.69 -5.92 -6.78
C ASP A 118 0.72 -5.98 -7.98
N ASP A 119 0.81 -5.00 -8.87
CA ASP A 119 -0.13 -4.79 -9.98
C ASP A 119 -0.02 -5.84 -11.11
N LYS A 120 0.95 -6.75 -11.04
CA LYS A 120 1.08 -7.85 -12.00
C LYS A 120 0.52 -9.14 -11.48
N THR A 121 0.87 -9.48 -10.24
CA THR A 121 0.42 -10.72 -9.63
C THR A 121 -0.99 -10.60 -9.07
N GLY A 122 -1.42 -9.39 -8.70
CA GLY A 122 -2.63 -9.16 -7.90
C GLY A 122 -2.44 -9.55 -6.43
N MET A 123 -1.21 -9.86 -6.00
CA MET A 123 -0.91 -10.20 -4.62
C MET A 123 -0.84 -8.93 -3.76
N ILE A 124 -1.55 -8.91 -2.64
CA ILE A 124 -1.28 -7.97 -1.56
C ILE A 124 -0.21 -8.59 -0.67
N PHE A 125 0.88 -7.85 -0.49
CA PHE A 125 1.94 -8.19 0.44
C PHE A 125 1.82 -7.38 1.71
N GLU A 126 2.02 -8.04 2.85
CA GLU A 126 2.40 -7.38 4.08
C GLU A 126 3.91 -7.08 4.05
N ILE A 127 4.27 -5.86 4.44
CA ILE A 127 5.64 -5.39 4.58
C ILE A 127 5.99 -5.40 6.06
N GLU A 128 6.78 -6.41 6.46
CA GLU A 128 7.19 -6.59 7.86
C GLU A 128 8.68 -6.26 8.04
N ASP A 129 9.00 -5.33 8.94
CA ASP A 129 10.35 -5.17 9.47
C ASP A 129 10.59 -6.25 10.53
N LYS A 130 11.53 -7.17 10.28
CA LYS A 130 11.97 -8.05 11.37
C LYS A 130 12.61 -7.22 12.48
N LYS A 131 12.10 -7.41 13.70
CA LYS A 131 12.74 -6.86 14.90
C LYS A 131 14.07 -7.58 15.12
N VAL A 132 15.14 -6.83 15.32
CA VAL A 132 16.40 -7.37 15.82
C VAL A 132 16.15 -7.83 17.26
N VAL A 133 16.04 -9.13 17.50
CA VAL A 133 16.13 -9.66 18.86
C VAL A 133 17.62 -9.76 19.20
N LEU A 134 18.15 -8.73 19.87
CA LEU A 134 19.49 -8.77 20.43
C LEU A 134 19.50 -9.74 21.61
N THR A 135 19.61 -11.03 21.33
CA THR A 135 20.02 -11.99 22.36
C THR A 135 21.53 -11.82 22.49
N LEU A 136 21.99 -11.11 23.52
CA LEU A 136 23.41 -10.96 23.78
C LEU A 136 24.02 -12.36 23.96
N PRO A 137 24.94 -12.81 23.11
CA PRO A 137 25.65 -14.05 23.38
C PRO A 137 26.56 -13.81 24.59
N THR A 138 26.48 -14.67 25.59
CA THR A 138 27.34 -14.62 26.79
C THR A 138 28.83 -14.76 26.47
N ILE A 139 29.23 -15.12 25.24
CA ILE A 139 30.65 -15.26 24.90
C ILE A 139 30.93 -14.77 23.47
N ALA A 140 31.90 -13.86 23.40
CA ALA A 140 32.55 -13.23 22.26
C ALA A 140 32.58 -14.06 20.96
N LYS A 141 31.68 -13.73 20.03
CA LYS A 141 32.02 -13.73 18.60
C LYS A 141 32.27 -12.28 18.17
N PRO A 142 33.20 -12.01 17.25
CA PRO A 142 33.39 -10.67 16.72
C PRO A 142 32.04 -10.14 16.24
N ILE A 143 31.76 -8.88 16.55
CA ILE A 143 30.59 -8.15 16.08
C ILE A 143 30.76 -8.03 14.56
N GLU A 144 30.35 -9.05 13.80
CA GLU A 144 29.85 -8.80 12.46
C GLU A 144 28.76 -7.76 12.66
N LEU A 145 28.92 -6.59 12.02
CA LEU A 145 27.91 -5.54 11.94
C LEU A 145 26.56 -6.25 11.88
N LEU A 146 25.73 -6.08 12.91
CA LEU A 146 24.39 -6.64 12.98
C LEU A 146 23.64 -6.09 11.77
N GLN A 147 23.71 -6.79 10.64
CA GLN A 147 22.99 -6.43 9.43
C GLN A 147 21.54 -6.42 9.85
N ARG A 148 20.89 -5.26 9.69
CA ARG A 148 19.47 -5.13 9.94
C ARG A 148 18.79 -6.31 9.21
N PRO A 149 17.97 -7.12 9.91
CA PRO A 149 17.33 -8.24 9.27
C PRO A 149 16.46 -7.69 8.13
N PRO A 150 16.43 -8.38 6.99
CA PRO A 150 15.78 -7.86 5.80
C PRO A 150 14.30 -7.64 6.07
N THR A 151 13.76 -6.52 5.59
CA THR A 151 12.32 -6.32 5.49
C THR A 151 11.74 -7.41 4.58
N GLN A 152 10.63 -8.02 4.98
CA GLN A 152 10.01 -9.12 4.24
C GLN A 152 8.73 -8.65 3.54
N ALA A 153 8.52 -9.15 2.34
CA ALA A 153 7.24 -9.10 1.65
C ALA A 153 6.52 -10.44 1.87
N ILE A 154 5.54 -10.46 2.77
CA ILE A 154 4.79 -11.65 3.15
C ILE A 154 3.51 -11.68 2.30
N PRO A 155 3.31 -12.67 1.42
CA PRO A 155 2.07 -12.78 0.65
C PRO A 155 0.88 -12.94 1.59
N TRP A 156 -0.14 -12.09 1.46
CA TRP A 156 -1.34 -12.14 2.28
C TRP A 156 -2.55 -12.62 1.49
N LEU A 157 -2.89 -11.94 0.40
CA LEU A 157 -4.13 -12.16 -0.33
C LEU A 157 -3.94 -12.00 -1.83
N LEU A 158 -4.39 -12.97 -2.63
CA LEU A 158 -4.41 -12.88 -4.09
C LEU A 158 -5.74 -12.30 -4.57
N LEU A 159 -5.68 -11.24 -5.38
CA LEU A 159 -6.83 -10.61 -6.02
C LEU A 159 -6.86 -10.95 -7.50
N ASN A 160 -7.88 -11.69 -7.93
CA ASN A 160 -8.12 -11.93 -9.35
C ASN A 160 -8.73 -10.70 -10.02
N SER A 161 -8.41 -10.49 -11.29
CA SER A 161 -8.86 -9.37 -12.11
C SER A 161 -10.39 -9.31 -12.25
N GLY A 162 -10.92 -8.10 -12.47
CA GLY A 162 -12.33 -7.88 -12.81
C GLY A 162 -13.31 -8.42 -11.76
N PRO A 163 -14.33 -9.20 -12.14
CA PRO A 163 -15.31 -9.78 -11.20
C PRO A 163 -14.72 -10.82 -10.23
N GLY A 164 -13.46 -11.21 -10.37
CA GLY A 164 -12.76 -12.11 -9.45
C GLY A 164 -12.84 -13.59 -9.83
N ASN A 165 -13.59 -13.97 -10.86
CA ASN A 165 -13.59 -15.31 -11.45
C ASN A 165 -12.73 -15.40 -12.73
N THR A 166 -11.64 -14.64 -12.76
CA THR A 166 -10.68 -14.59 -13.87
C THR A 166 -9.40 -15.33 -13.54
N VAL A 167 -8.55 -15.61 -14.53
CA VAL A 167 -7.25 -16.28 -14.34
C VAL A 167 -6.06 -15.32 -14.23
N SER A 168 -6.31 -14.02 -14.32
CA SER A 168 -5.27 -12.98 -14.26
C SER A 168 -5.29 -12.30 -12.90
N GLY A 169 -4.12 -11.86 -12.44
CA GLY A 169 -4.02 -10.98 -11.28
C GLY A 169 -4.66 -9.62 -11.56
N MET A 170 -5.26 -9.03 -10.54
CA MET A 170 -5.76 -7.67 -10.61
C MET A 170 -4.60 -6.70 -10.75
N LYS A 171 -4.67 -5.83 -11.76
CA LYS A 171 -3.84 -4.62 -11.85
C LYS A 171 -4.37 -3.60 -10.84
N ALA A 172 -3.93 -3.76 -9.59
CA ALA A 172 -4.31 -2.94 -8.44
C ALA A 172 -3.40 -1.70 -8.39
N GLU A 173 -4.01 -0.53 -8.23
CA GLU A 173 -3.38 0.77 -8.49
C GLU A 173 -3.58 1.78 -7.37
N TRP A 174 -4.56 1.52 -6.52
CA TRP A 174 -4.81 2.33 -5.34
C TRP A 174 -5.43 1.48 -4.24
N MET A 175 -5.20 1.90 -3.01
CA MET A 175 -5.82 1.34 -1.82
C MET A 175 -6.34 2.46 -0.91
N THR A 176 -7.50 2.23 -0.30
CA THR A 176 -8.01 3.13 0.74
C THR A 176 -8.82 2.37 1.79
N LEU A 177 -9.13 3.03 2.89
CA LEU A 177 -9.93 2.48 3.98
C LEU A 177 -11.26 3.19 4.05
N LYS A 178 -12.35 2.43 4.16
CA LYS A 178 -13.68 2.97 4.39
C LYS A 178 -14.49 1.95 5.19
N ASP A 179 -15.17 2.41 6.23
CA ASP A 179 -16.03 1.57 7.09
C ASP A 179 -15.31 0.28 7.57
N ASP A 180 -14.07 0.41 8.07
CA ASP A 180 -13.20 -0.69 8.54
C ASP A 180 -12.89 -1.77 7.49
N GLN A 181 -13.00 -1.44 6.21
CA GLN A 181 -12.68 -2.33 5.10
C GLN A 181 -11.58 -1.73 4.23
N LEU A 182 -10.75 -2.61 3.66
CA LEU A 182 -9.75 -2.26 2.67
C LEU A 182 -10.38 -2.29 1.28
N TYR A 183 -10.36 -1.14 0.61
CA TYR A 183 -10.78 -0.99 -0.78
C TYR A 183 -9.54 -0.97 -1.66
N VAL A 184 -9.54 -1.77 -2.72
CA VAL A 184 -8.47 -1.86 -3.70
C VAL A 184 -9.08 -1.72 -5.09
N GLY A 185 -8.59 -0.79 -5.90
CA GLY A 185 -9.08 -0.61 -7.27
C GLY A 185 -7.97 -0.62 -8.30
N GLY A 186 -8.37 -0.81 -9.56
CA GLY A 186 -7.48 -0.64 -10.71
C GLY A 186 -7.56 0.76 -11.29
N HIS A 187 -7.02 0.93 -12.51
CA HIS A 187 -6.96 2.21 -13.21
C HIS A 187 -8.32 2.94 -13.37
N GLY A 188 -9.45 2.23 -13.31
CA GLY A 188 -10.78 2.84 -13.43
C GLY A 188 -11.19 3.19 -14.85
N MET A 189 -10.70 2.44 -15.85
CA MET A 189 -11.02 2.68 -17.26
C MET A 189 -11.16 1.39 -18.07
N ALA A 190 -11.91 1.46 -19.17
CA ALA A 190 -12.03 0.38 -20.13
C ALA A 190 -10.76 0.25 -21.00
N TYR A 191 -10.26 -0.97 -21.16
CA TYR A 191 -9.16 -1.24 -22.07
C TYR A 191 -9.64 -1.35 -23.51
N ARG A 192 -8.97 -0.62 -24.41
CA ARG A 192 -9.32 -0.52 -25.83
C ARG A 192 -8.17 -0.98 -26.73
N ASN A 193 -8.52 -1.56 -27.87
CA ASN A 193 -7.54 -1.94 -28.89
C ASN A 193 -7.17 -0.73 -29.78
N LYS A 194 -6.31 -0.94 -30.78
CA LYS A 194 -5.89 0.13 -31.73
C LYS A 194 -7.03 0.71 -32.58
N LYS A 195 -8.19 0.06 -32.63
CA LYS A 195 -9.42 0.51 -33.31
C LYS A 195 -10.41 1.15 -32.34
N GLU A 196 -10.00 1.44 -31.11
CA GLU A 196 -10.81 2.01 -30.03
C GLU A 196 -11.95 1.11 -29.52
N GLU A 197 -11.98 -0.16 -29.94
CA GLU A 197 -12.96 -1.14 -29.47
C GLU A 197 -12.58 -1.61 -28.05
N ILE A 198 -13.55 -1.59 -27.14
CA ILE A 198 -13.36 -2.09 -25.76
C ILE A 198 -13.19 -3.61 -25.81
N PHE A 199 -12.12 -4.12 -25.23
CA PHE A 199 -11.90 -5.57 -25.09
C PHE A 199 -11.94 -6.06 -23.64
N SER A 200 -11.89 -5.16 -22.64
CA SER A 200 -12.05 -5.49 -21.22
C SER A 200 -12.44 -4.25 -20.41
N THR A 201 -13.23 -4.46 -19.36
CA THR A 201 -13.58 -3.45 -18.34
C THR A 201 -13.08 -3.85 -16.95
N ASP A 202 -12.17 -4.82 -16.87
CA ASP A 202 -11.70 -5.39 -15.59
C ASP A 202 -11.13 -4.34 -14.63
N ALA A 203 -10.44 -3.32 -15.17
CA ALA A 203 -9.88 -2.23 -14.38
C ALA A 203 -10.92 -1.27 -13.79
N MET A 204 -12.19 -1.41 -14.18
CA MET A 204 -13.32 -0.68 -13.60
C MET A 204 -13.93 -1.40 -12.38
N TRP A 205 -13.44 -2.60 -12.04
CA TRP A 205 -13.84 -3.32 -10.84
C TRP A 205 -12.93 -2.97 -9.67
N ILE A 206 -13.52 -2.94 -8.46
CA ILE A 206 -12.77 -2.84 -7.20
C ILE A 206 -12.92 -4.14 -6.39
N LYS A 207 -12.09 -4.27 -5.35
CA LYS A 207 -12.16 -5.30 -4.32
C LYS A 207 -12.37 -4.63 -2.98
N ILE A 208 -13.34 -5.13 -2.24
CA ILE A 208 -13.61 -4.73 -0.86
C ILE A 208 -13.24 -5.92 0.01
N ILE A 209 -12.31 -5.71 0.94
CA ILE A 209 -11.69 -6.75 1.75
C ILE A 209 -12.03 -6.47 3.20
N SER A 210 -12.68 -7.43 3.85
CA SER A 210 -12.97 -7.36 5.28
C SER A 210 -11.71 -7.56 6.12
N HIS A 211 -11.79 -7.24 7.41
CA HIS A 211 -10.77 -7.58 8.39
C HIS A 211 -10.30 -9.05 8.33
N ASP A 212 -11.22 -9.99 8.13
CA ASP A 212 -10.92 -11.43 8.07
C ASP A 212 -10.48 -11.93 6.69
N GLY A 213 -10.17 -11.02 5.76
CA GLY A 213 -9.69 -11.34 4.41
C GLY A 213 -10.77 -11.81 3.43
N VAL A 214 -12.07 -11.70 3.76
CA VAL A 214 -13.16 -11.98 2.81
C VAL A 214 -13.17 -10.92 1.71
N VAL A 215 -13.15 -11.37 0.47
CA VAL A 215 -13.07 -10.51 -0.72
C VAL A 215 -14.43 -10.42 -1.42
N LYS A 216 -14.88 -9.19 -1.65
CA LYS A 216 -16.04 -8.88 -2.50
C LYS A 216 -15.58 -8.07 -3.71
N SER A 217 -15.88 -8.57 -4.91
CA SER A 217 -15.71 -7.81 -6.16
C SER A 217 -16.92 -6.92 -6.40
N VAL A 218 -16.70 -5.66 -6.74
CA VAL A 218 -17.78 -4.70 -7.04
C VAL A 218 -17.47 -3.97 -8.34
N ASP A 219 -18.45 -3.93 -9.24
CA ASP A 219 -18.37 -3.15 -10.48
C ASP A 219 -18.52 -1.66 -10.14
N TRP A 220 -17.50 -0.87 -10.48
CA TRP A 220 -17.45 0.57 -10.27
C TRP A 220 -17.53 1.36 -11.58
N THR A 221 -17.97 0.72 -12.68
CA THR A 221 -18.11 1.36 -13.99
C THR A 221 -18.85 2.70 -13.90
N ASP A 222 -20.06 2.70 -13.32
CA ASP A 222 -20.87 3.91 -13.16
C ASP A 222 -20.20 4.99 -12.31
N VAL A 223 -19.36 4.60 -11.35
CA VAL A 223 -18.65 5.53 -10.46
C VAL A 223 -17.53 6.20 -11.23
N TYR A 224 -16.69 5.43 -11.92
CA TYR A 224 -15.62 5.96 -12.75
C TYR A 224 -16.14 6.82 -13.90
N ASP A 225 -17.23 6.41 -14.55
CA ASP A 225 -17.85 7.18 -15.63
C ASP A 225 -18.36 8.54 -15.13
N LYS A 226 -18.95 8.60 -13.92
CA LYS A 226 -19.34 9.88 -13.31
C LYS A 226 -18.15 10.79 -13.02
N ILE A 227 -17.04 10.23 -12.56
CA ILE A 227 -15.82 11.00 -12.29
C ILE A 227 -15.23 11.53 -13.61
N ALA A 228 -15.13 10.67 -14.63
CA ALA A 228 -14.68 11.04 -15.97
C ALA A 228 -15.59 12.12 -16.59
N GLN A 229 -16.91 11.99 -16.46
CA GLN A 229 -17.87 12.99 -16.91
C GLN A 229 -17.68 14.33 -16.19
N ALA A 230 -17.53 14.31 -14.86
CA ALA A 230 -17.33 15.53 -14.08
C ALA A 230 -16.02 16.26 -14.46
N ALA A 231 -15.00 15.51 -14.88
CA ALA A 231 -13.74 16.07 -15.37
C ALA A 231 -13.75 16.46 -16.86
N GLY A 232 -14.84 16.19 -17.59
CA GLY A 232 -14.91 16.42 -19.04
C GLY A 232 -14.09 15.42 -19.88
N ALA A 233 -13.71 14.28 -19.30
CA ALA A 233 -12.90 13.23 -19.92
C ALA A 233 -13.76 12.04 -20.39
N THR A 234 -14.92 12.31 -20.98
CA THR A 234 -15.83 11.26 -21.47
C THR A 234 -15.25 10.53 -22.68
N SER A 235 -15.74 9.31 -22.93
CA SER A 235 -15.34 8.48 -24.06
C SER A 235 -15.34 9.24 -25.41
N PRO A 236 -14.31 9.03 -26.28
CA PRO A 236 -13.20 8.09 -26.16
C PRO A 236 -12.06 8.54 -25.21
N GLY A 237 -12.18 9.73 -24.61
CA GLY A 237 -11.33 10.16 -23.50
C GLY A 237 -11.50 9.28 -22.26
N TYR A 238 -10.57 9.43 -21.32
CA TYR A 238 -10.54 8.65 -20.09
C TYR A 238 -9.77 9.36 -18.98
N LEU A 239 -9.94 8.86 -17.74
CA LEU A 239 -9.08 9.15 -16.60
C LEU A 239 -8.43 7.86 -16.10
N THR A 240 -7.23 7.98 -15.56
CA THR A 240 -6.57 6.91 -14.81
C THR A 240 -6.51 7.29 -13.34
N HIS A 241 -6.77 6.30 -12.49
CA HIS A 241 -6.80 6.45 -11.04
C HIS A 241 -5.69 5.59 -10.42
N GLU A 242 -4.72 6.25 -9.79
CA GLU A 242 -3.57 5.62 -9.09
C GLU A 242 -3.43 6.15 -7.65
N ALA A 243 -4.42 6.92 -7.18
CA ALA A 243 -4.50 7.42 -5.82
C ALA A 243 -5.95 7.75 -5.47
N VAL A 244 -6.50 7.10 -4.45
CA VAL A 244 -7.85 7.33 -3.94
C VAL A 244 -7.78 7.35 -2.42
N GLN A 245 -8.45 8.31 -1.78
CA GLN A 245 -8.55 8.39 -0.33
C GLN A 245 -9.99 8.68 0.08
N TRP A 246 -10.50 7.94 1.06
CA TRP A 246 -11.76 8.24 1.72
C TRP A 246 -11.52 9.06 2.99
N SER A 247 -12.31 10.11 3.18
CA SER A 247 -12.29 10.92 4.38
C SER A 247 -13.47 10.58 5.29
N GLU A 248 -13.19 10.04 6.47
CA GLU A 248 -14.22 9.86 7.50
C GLU A 248 -14.82 11.18 8.00
N ILE A 249 -14.05 12.27 7.92
CA ILE A 249 -14.49 13.61 8.34
C ILE A 249 -15.45 14.22 7.30
N HIS A 250 -15.07 14.14 6.03
CA HIS A 250 -15.83 14.80 4.96
C HIS A 250 -16.85 13.86 4.28
N LYS A 251 -16.83 12.57 4.60
CA LYS A 251 -17.67 11.53 4.02
C LYS A 251 -17.63 11.53 2.48
N ARG A 252 -16.42 11.65 1.93
CA ARG A 252 -16.11 11.64 0.49
C ARG A 252 -14.70 11.16 0.23
#